data_AF-F4LKK7-F1
#
_entry.id   AF-F4LKK7-F1
#
_cell.length_a   1.000
_cell.length_b   1.000
_cell.length_c   1.000
_cell.angle_alpha   90.00
_cell.angle_beta   90.00
_cell.angle_gamma   90.00
#
_symmetry.space_group_name_H-M   'P 1'
#
loop_
_entity.id
_entity.type
_entity.pdbx_description
1 polymer ?
#
loop_
_entity_poly.entity_id
_entity_poly.type
_entity_poly.pdbx_seq_one_letter_code
_entity_poly.pdbx_strand_id
1 'polypeptide(L)'
;MKPIRMPAAAAVLFAAAIRLYALPFSPPETALPAETQPDRQSADSAEQPFSLQDMLAGYFAQDAELRTLALKLQQAKLQAGITAAETGVDAELATGTVSFNTSGVRAEPAVTVSIPALNGTVVSASVPLSYAVSADSAQSFSAAGAELSIGTELSGSTAAQRALAVQKAQRAVTEAQRNLGTRARTAEYEFYTELKDLYSAYKDVLSARTSLYETRIDMETLRVKGFSAQSASYRTAQLEADSAERTVSEYERALKRAAERFAAKCGVSAGGLSGESLPDVQTQLVQCGVLDSDQLGSKERYAAVEQAEWDLYVAQLEQHADKTPTVTAKASYTYKNSSLNGADSAGASLSVTGNGLTVSGGVTVPIAAERTTPSGTVSLSWSPADTATSALEKRQNLLTLEIKQAAREAAADEYERAVEDAATEREDLLWQRTLNGEQYRLYAELAADMKTWFDAGIVSESEYRKAVSNEQNALIQCRITDINLIRHAIAAENLFIAAEDL
;
A
#
# COMPACT_ATOMS: atom_id res chain seq x y z
N MET A 1 31.06 3.90 1.26
CA MET A 1 29.99 2.89 1.11
C MET A 1 30.19 1.82 2.18
N LYS A 2 29.51 1.97 3.32
CA LYS A 2 29.35 0.93 4.34
C LYS A 2 27.93 0.36 4.19
N PRO A 3 27.71 -0.96 4.30
CA PRO A 3 26.37 -1.51 4.28
C PRO A 3 25.66 -1.13 5.58
N ILE A 4 24.59 -0.35 5.47
CA ILE A 4 23.67 -0.12 6.59
C ILE A 4 22.86 -1.41 6.73
N ARG A 5 23.06 -2.12 7.83
CA ARG A 5 22.36 -3.36 8.17
C ARG A 5 20.89 -3.04 8.42
N MET A 6 20.00 -3.71 7.70
CA MET A 6 18.63 -3.93 8.17
C MET A 6 18.69 -4.61 9.56
N PRO A 7 17.82 -4.24 10.52
CA PRO A 7 17.57 -5.09 11.68
C PRO A 7 16.96 -6.41 11.17
N ALA A 8 17.57 -7.53 11.56
CA ALA A 8 17.21 -8.87 11.09
C ALA A 8 15.74 -9.28 11.33
N ALA A 9 15.00 -8.53 12.17
CA ALA A 9 13.58 -8.74 12.43
C ALA A 9 12.68 -8.32 11.25
N ALA A 10 12.98 -7.21 10.57
CA ALA A 10 12.19 -6.72 9.44
C ALA A 10 12.30 -7.65 8.21
N ALA A 11 13.50 -8.17 7.94
CA ALA A 11 13.74 -9.11 6.84
C ALA A 11 13.06 -10.48 7.07
N VAL A 12 12.94 -10.93 8.33
CA VAL A 12 12.28 -12.19 8.69
C VAL A 12 10.75 -12.05 8.69
N LEU A 13 10.21 -10.90 9.13
CA LEU A 13 8.77 -10.60 9.11
C LEU A 13 8.23 -10.33 7.68
N PHE A 14 9.00 -9.64 6.85
CA PHE A 14 8.66 -9.43 5.43
C PHE A 14 8.76 -10.73 4.62
N ALA A 15 9.75 -11.57 4.90
CA ALA A 15 9.88 -12.90 4.28
C ALA A 15 8.79 -13.89 4.74
N ALA A 16 8.29 -13.80 5.97
CA ALA A 16 7.18 -14.61 6.46
C ALA A 16 5.84 -14.19 5.82
N ALA A 17 5.59 -12.89 5.67
CA ALA A 17 4.42 -12.36 4.97
C ALA A 17 4.44 -12.69 3.46
N ILE A 18 5.63 -12.75 2.83
CA ILE A 18 5.76 -13.14 1.42
C ILE A 18 5.66 -14.67 1.24
N ARG A 19 6.22 -15.49 2.15
CA ARG A 19 6.17 -16.95 2.05
C ARG A 19 4.78 -17.55 2.31
N LEU A 20 3.93 -16.89 3.11
CA LEU A 20 2.55 -17.36 3.34
C LEU A 20 1.63 -17.16 2.13
N TYR A 21 1.99 -16.32 1.15
CA TYR A 21 1.14 -15.97 0.01
C TYR A 21 1.76 -16.26 -1.37
N ALA A 22 2.89 -16.96 -1.39
CA ALA A 22 3.52 -17.49 -2.60
C ALA A 22 3.30 -19.01 -2.72
N LEU A 23 2.05 -19.44 -2.90
CA LEU A 23 1.76 -20.78 -3.40
C LEU A 23 1.17 -20.68 -4.82
N PRO A 24 1.71 -21.43 -5.80
CA PRO A 24 1.11 -21.51 -7.12
C PRO A 24 -0.24 -22.24 -7.03
N PHE A 25 -1.25 -21.63 -7.63
CA PHE A 25 -2.58 -22.17 -7.84
C PHE A 25 -2.49 -23.49 -8.64
N SER A 26 -2.79 -24.63 -8.00
CA SER A 26 -3.17 -25.86 -8.70
C SER A 26 -4.70 -26.00 -8.67
N PRO A 27 -5.34 -26.37 -9.79
CA PRO A 27 -6.80 -26.48 -9.87
C PRO A 27 -7.34 -27.64 -9.00
N PRO A 28 -8.58 -27.54 -8.49
CA PRO A 28 -9.11 -28.47 -7.51
C PRO A 28 -9.56 -29.78 -8.16
N GLU A 29 -8.94 -30.88 -7.75
CA GLU A 29 -9.46 -32.23 -7.97
C GLU A 29 -10.46 -32.56 -6.85
N THR A 30 -11.56 -33.19 -7.26
CA THR A 30 -12.80 -33.39 -6.53
C THR A 30 -12.67 -34.56 -5.56
N ALA A 31 -12.86 -34.36 -4.25
CA ALA A 31 -13.20 -35.44 -3.32
C ALA A 31 -13.96 -34.91 -2.09
N LEU A 32 -15.10 -35.56 -1.82
CA LEU A 32 -16.06 -35.35 -0.73
C LEU A 32 -15.49 -35.63 0.67
N PRO A 33 -16.12 -35.14 1.75
CA PRO A 33 -15.55 -35.16 3.10
C PRO A 33 -15.82 -36.49 3.82
N ALA A 34 -14.83 -36.97 4.56
CA ALA A 34 -15.01 -38.01 5.57
C ALA A 34 -14.93 -37.37 6.96
N GLU A 35 -16.00 -37.57 7.74
CA GLU A 35 -16.10 -37.28 9.16
C GLU A 35 -14.98 -37.92 9.96
N THR A 36 -14.37 -37.17 10.89
CA THR A 36 -13.92 -37.70 12.19
C THR A 36 -13.62 -36.55 13.15
N GLN A 37 -14.50 -36.36 14.14
CA GLN A 37 -14.08 -35.83 15.45
C GLN A 37 -13.13 -36.83 16.10
N PRO A 38 -12.17 -36.36 16.92
CA PRO A 38 -12.36 -36.66 18.34
C PRO A 38 -11.92 -35.55 19.31
N ASP A 39 -12.68 -35.52 20.41
CA ASP A 39 -12.26 -35.36 21.80
C ASP A 39 -11.53 -34.12 22.31
N ARG A 40 -12.31 -33.42 23.16
CA ARG A 40 -11.86 -32.68 24.32
C ARG A 40 -10.92 -33.54 25.18
N GLN A 41 -9.67 -33.10 25.33
CA GLN A 41 -8.90 -33.35 26.54
C GLN A 41 -8.33 -32.03 27.07
N SER A 42 -8.85 -31.66 28.22
CA SER A 42 -8.30 -30.73 29.19
C SER A 42 -6.88 -31.15 29.59
N ALA A 43 -5.91 -30.27 29.39
CA ALA A 43 -4.61 -30.35 30.05
C ALA A 43 -4.12 -28.94 30.38
N ASP A 44 -4.26 -28.63 31.66
CA ASP A 44 -3.48 -27.67 32.46
C ASP A 44 -2.09 -27.42 31.84
N SER A 45 -2.01 -26.37 31.02
CA SER A 45 -0.77 -25.86 30.46
C SER A 45 -0.56 -24.52 31.13
N ALA A 46 0.45 -24.42 32.00
CA ALA A 46 0.93 -23.14 32.48
C ALA A 46 1.17 -22.25 31.25
N GLU A 47 0.28 -21.27 31.03
CA GLU A 47 0.31 -20.38 29.87
C GLU A 47 1.67 -19.70 29.85
N GLN A 48 2.53 -20.08 28.90
CA GLN A 48 3.76 -19.34 28.68
C GLN A 48 3.37 -17.93 28.22
N PRO A 49 3.98 -16.87 28.77
CA PRO A 49 3.71 -15.51 28.30
C PRO A 49 4.05 -15.45 26.81
N PHE A 50 3.05 -15.15 25.97
CA PHE A 50 3.24 -15.00 24.53
C PHE A 50 4.34 -13.95 24.29
N SER A 51 5.26 -14.22 23.37
CA SER A 51 6.29 -13.24 23.05
C SER A 51 5.65 -12.01 22.37
N LEU A 52 6.23 -10.83 22.54
CA LEU A 52 5.72 -9.61 21.90
C LEU A 52 5.69 -9.73 20.37
N GLN A 53 6.63 -10.50 19.80
CA GLN A 53 6.68 -10.79 18.36
C GLN A 53 5.52 -11.69 17.90
N ASP A 54 5.13 -12.69 18.69
CA ASP A 54 3.99 -13.55 18.37
C ASP A 54 2.68 -12.76 18.43
N MET A 55 2.53 -11.88 19.42
CA MET A 55 1.36 -10.99 19.51
C MET A 55 1.27 -10.03 18.32
N LEU A 56 2.39 -9.42 17.92
CA LEU A 56 2.45 -8.55 16.76
C LEU A 56 2.14 -9.30 15.45
N ALA A 57 2.70 -10.50 15.27
CA ALA A 57 2.41 -11.34 14.10
C ALA A 57 0.93 -11.73 14.03
N GLY A 58 0.33 -12.07 15.17
CA GLY A 58 -1.10 -12.32 15.26
C GLY A 58 -1.95 -11.08 14.96
N TYR A 59 -1.52 -9.90 15.42
CA TYR A 59 -2.16 -8.62 15.10
C TYR A 59 -2.17 -8.35 13.59
N PHE A 60 -1.04 -8.57 12.90
CA PHE A 60 -0.97 -8.45 11.45
C PHE A 60 -1.84 -9.47 10.71
N ALA A 61 -1.93 -10.71 11.21
CA ALA A 61 -2.74 -11.75 10.60
C ALA A 61 -4.24 -11.44 10.63
N GLN A 62 -4.70 -10.67 11.61
CA GLN A 62 -6.10 -10.25 11.74
C GLN A 62 -6.44 -8.94 11.02
N ASP A 63 -5.43 -8.22 10.51
CA ASP A 63 -5.63 -6.96 9.81
C ASP A 63 -6.23 -7.18 8.41
N ALA A 64 -7.50 -6.79 8.27
CA ALA A 64 -8.23 -6.91 7.01
C ALA A 64 -7.71 -5.94 5.92
N GLU A 65 -7.14 -4.80 6.30
CA GLU A 65 -6.61 -3.80 5.38
C GLU A 65 -5.29 -4.29 4.76
N LEU A 66 -4.40 -4.89 5.56
CA LEU A 66 -3.18 -5.55 5.07
C LEU A 66 -3.50 -6.63 4.04
N ARG A 67 -4.50 -7.47 4.32
CA ARG A 67 -4.97 -8.48 3.37
C ARG A 67 -5.50 -7.85 2.08
N THR A 68 -6.24 -6.75 2.18
CA THR A 68 -6.78 -6.02 1.03
C THR A 68 -5.67 -5.40 0.18
N LEU A 69 -4.65 -4.80 0.81
CA LEU A 69 -3.50 -4.21 0.13
C LEU A 69 -2.62 -5.27 -0.54
N ALA A 70 -2.45 -6.44 0.08
CA ALA A 70 -1.75 -7.56 -0.54
C ALA A 70 -2.46 -8.04 -1.83
N LEU A 71 -3.80 -8.08 -1.83
CA LEU A 71 -4.58 -8.38 -3.03
C LEU A 71 -4.48 -7.26 -4.08
N LYS A 72 -4.50 -5.98 -3.67
CA LYS A 72 -4.29 -4.84 -4.59
C LYS A 72 -2.91 -4.87 -5.24
N LEU A 73 -1.88 -5.31 -4.51
CA LEU A 73 -0.55 -5.53 -5.09
C LEU A 73 -0.56 -6.62 -6.16
N GLN A 74 -1.23 -7.75 -5.91
CA GLN A 74 -1.39 -8.79 -6.93
C GLN A 74 -2.15 -8.27 -8.16
N GLN A 75 -3.22 -7.50 -7.94
CA GLN A 75 -3.98 -6.86 -9.01
C GLN A 75 -3.12 -5.89 -9.83
N ALA A 76 -2.30 -5.05 -9.18
CA ALA A 76 -1.40 -4.12 -9.87
C ALA A 76 -0.35 -4.87 -10.71
N LYS A 77 0.22 -5.97 -10.18
CA LYS A 77 1.16 -6.82 -10.92
C LYS A 77 0.52 -7.45 -12.16
N LEU A 78 -0.71 -7.95 -12.03
CA LEU A 78 -1.48 -8.47 -13.15
C LEU A 78 -1.76 -7.37 -14.19
N GLN A 79 -2.17 -6.18 -13.75
CA GLN A 79 -2.43 -5.06 -14.65
C GLN A 79 -1.17 -4.61 -15.39
N ALA A 80 -0.01 -4.57 -14.73
CA ALA A 80 1.27 -4.31 -15.37
C ALA A 80 1.62 -5.39 -16.42
N GLY A 81 1.30 -6.65 -16.13
CA GLY A 81 1.40 -7.75 -17.10
C GLY A 81 0.48 -7.59 -18.31
N ILE A 82 -0.77 -7.17 -18.09
CA ILE A 82 -1.74 -6.87 -19.17
C ILE A 82 -1.22 -5.73 -20.03
N THR A 83 -0.79 -4.62 -19.43
CA THR A 83 -0.21 -3.48 -20.18
C THR A 83 1.06 -3.88 -20.94
N ALA A 84 1.90 -4.75 -20.37
CA ALA A 84 3.05 -5.28 -21.10
C ALA A 84 2.64 -6.15 -22.31
N ALA A 85 1.56 -6.93 -22.19
CA ALA A 85 1.02 -7.75 -23.28
C ALA A 85 0.36 -6.89 -24.37
N GLU A 86 -0.52 -5.94 -24.01
CA GLU A 86 -1.21 -5.02 -24.92
C GLU A 86 -0.22 -4.12 -25.68
N THR A 87 0.88 -3.76 -25.03
CA THR A 87 1.93 -2.97 -25.67
C THR A 87 2.93 -3.85 -26.44
N GLY A 88 2.83 -5.18 -26.32
CA GLY A 88 3.59 -6.20 -27.06
C GLY A 88 3.04 -6.41 -28.47
N VAL A 89 3.25 -7.58 -29.06
CA VAL A 89 2.66 -7.91 -30.38
C VAL A 89 1.23 -8.38 -30.17
N ASP A 90 0.29 -7.73 -30.84
CA ASP A 90 -1.12 -8.11 -30.84
C ASP A 90 -1.51 -8.68 -32.21
N ALA A 91 -2.31 -9.74 -32.22
CA ALA A 91 -2.74 -10.43 -33.43
C ALA A 91 -4.24 -10.72 -33.36
N GLU A 92 -5.00 -10.02 -34.18
CA GLU A 92 -6.44 -10.15 -34.31
C GLU A 92 -6.80 -10.97 -35.55
N LEU A 93 -7.67 -11.96 -35.38
CA LEU A 93 -8.31 -12.70 -36.46
C LEU A 93 -9.80 -12.38 -36.47
N ALA A 94 -10.25 -11.65 -37.47
CA ALA A 94 -11.66 -11.36 -37.70
C ALA A 94 -12.20 -12.25 -38.81
N THR A 95 -13.33 -12.92 -38.58
CA THR A 95 -14.04 -13.67 -39.64
C THR A 95 -14.76 -12.75 -40.63
N GLY A 96 -14.82 -11.45 -40.32
CA GLY A 96 -15.49 -10.43 -41.14
C GLY A 96 -17.00 -10.42 -41.03
N THR A 97 -17.63 -9.47 -41.72
CA THR A 97 -19.08 -9.39 -41.85
C THR A 97 -19.57 -10.39 -42.90
N VAL A 98 -20.46 -11.29 -42.51
CA VAL A 98 -21.15 -12.20 -43.45
C VAL A 98 -22.44 -11.54 -43.93
N SER A 99 -22.52 -11.20 -45.21
CA SER A 99 -23.74 -10.70 -45.85
C SER A 99 -24.36 -11.78 -46.73
N PHE A 100 -25.67 -11.97 -46.61
CA PHE A 100 -26.43 -12.97 -47.36
C PHE A 100 -27.55 -12.29 -48.13
N ASN A 101 -27.71 -12.67 -49.39
CA ASN A 101 -28.83 -12.26 -50.24
C ASN A 101 -29.34 -13.46 -51.04
N THR A 102 -30.43 -13.28 -51.80
CA THR A 102 -31.02 -14.36 -52.63
C THR A 102 -30.07 -14.92 -53.69
N SER A 103 -28.96 -14.25 -53.95
CA SER A 103 -27.97 -14.61 -54.98
C SER A 103 -26.69 -15.22 -54.39
N GLY A 104 -26.53 -15.27 -53.06
CA GLY A 104 -25.32 -15.81 -52.43
C GLY A 104 -24.96 -15.29 -51.03
N VAL A 105 -23.77 -15.69 -50.57
CA VAL A 105 -23.15 -15.32 -49.28
C VAL A 105 -21.80 -14.67 -49.54
N ARG A 106 -21.51 -13.52 -48.91
CA ARG A 106 -20.20 -12.85 -48.96
C ARG A 106 -19.64 -12.69 -47.55
N ALA A 107 -18.37 -13.02 -47.35
CA ALA A 107 -17.65 -12.89 -46.09
C ALA A 107 -16.30 -12.21 -46.34
N GLU A 108 -15.79 -11.44 -45.38
CA GLU A 108 -14.53 -10.72 -45.53
C GLU A 108 -13.60 -10.99 -44.34
N PRO A 109 -13.05 -12.23 -44.22
CA PRO A 109 -12.08 -12.53 -43.18
C PRO A 109 -10.84 -11.63 -43.29
N ALA A 110 -10.34 -11.19 -42.14
CA ALA A 110 -9.16 -10.35 -42.02
C ALA A 110 -8.28 -10.80 -40.84
N VAL A 111 -6.97 -10.68 -41.02
CA VAL A 111 -5.95 -10.84 -39.98
C VAL A 111 -5.26 -9.50 -39.83
N THR A 112 -5.14 -9.00 -38.62
CA THR A 112 -4.39 -7.78 -38.31
C THR A 112 -3.36 -8.10 -37.24
N VAL A 113 -2.10 -7.84 -37.52
CA VAL A 113 -1.00 -7.93 -36.56
C VAL A 113 -0.53 -6.51 -36.26
N SER A 114 -0.72 -6.08 -35.02
CA SER A 114 -0.19 -4.83 -34.51
C SER A 114 1.14 -5.08 -33.80
N ILE A 115 2.15 -4.29 -34.16
CA ILE A 115 3.47 -4.26 -33.52
C ILE A 115 3.69 -2.83 -33.00
N PRO A 116 3.06 -2.46 -31.86
CA PRO A 116 3.27 -1.18 -31.17
C PRO A 116 4.74 -0.84 -30.92
N ALA A 117 5.61 -1.85 -30.76
CA ALA A 117 7.06 -1.68 -30.59
C ALA A 117 7.78 -1.06 -31.78
N LEU A 118 7.19 -1.14 -32.97
CA LEU A 118 7.73 -0.54 -34.18
C LEU A 118 6.91 0.71 -34.54
N ASN A 119 6.82 1.68 -33.63
CA ASN A 119 6.05 2.90 -33.81
C ASN A 119 4.61 2.65 -34.31
N GLY A 120 3.87 1.79 -33.59
CA GLY A 120 2.48 1.50 -33.97
C GLY A 120 2.35 0.83 -35.35
N THR A 121 3.35 0.04 -35.78
CA THR A 121 3.27 -0.64 -37.07
C THR A 121 2.12 -1.63 -37.07
N VAL A 122 1.24 -1.56 -38.07
CA VAL A 122 0.12 -2.48 -38.25
C VAL A 122 0.26 -3.17 -39.60
N VAL A 123 0.26 -4.49 -39.59
CA VAL A 123 0.22 -5.34 -40.78
C VAL A 123 -1.18 -5.95 -40.86
N SER A 124 -1.95 -5.64 -41.89
CA SER A 124 -3.27 -6.24 -42.09
C SER A 124 -3.35 -6.99 -43.40
N ALA A 125 -4.03 -8.13 -43.38
CA ALA A 125 -4.33 -8.95 -44.54
C ALA A 125 -5.84 -9.25 -44.57
N SER A 126 -6.52 -9.03 -45.69
CA SER A 126 -7.95 -9.34 -45.84
C SER A 126 -8.21 -10.12 -47.13
N VAL A 127 -9.16 -11.06 -47.08
CA VAL A 127 -9.51 -11.92 -48.21
C VAL A 127 -11.03 -11.91 -48.39
N PRO A 128 -11.58 -11.05 -49.27
CA PRO A 128 -13.01 -11.07 -49.56
C PRO A 128 -13.41 -12.37 -50.27
N LEU A 129 -14.28 -13.14 -49.63
CA LEU A 129 -14.85 -14.40 -50.10
C LEU A 129 -16.30 -14.18 -50.54
N SER A 130 -16.67 -14.73 -51.69
CA SER A 130 -18.06 -14.76 -52.15
C SER A 130 -18.45 -16.14 -52.64
N TYR A 131 -19.65 -16.57 -52.25
CA TYR A 131 -20.29 -17.81 -52.68
C TYR A 131 -21.61 -17.43 -53.36
N ALA A 132 -21.73 -17.67 -54.66
CA ALA A 132 -22.95 -17.41 -55.40
C ALA A 132 -23.72 -18.70 -55.67
N VAL A 133 -25.04 -18.66 -55.53
CA VAL A 133 -25.95 -19.77 -55.86
C VAL A 133 -26.75 -19.36 -57.10
N SER A 134 -26.43 -19.99 -58.23
CA SER A 134 -27.19 -19.84 -59.47
C SER A 134 -28.40 -20.79 -59.49
N ALA A 135 -29.52 -20.33 -60.07
CA ALA A 135 -30.72 -21.14 -60.30
C ALA A 135 -30.47 -22.32 -61.27
N ASP A 136 -29.44 -22.24 -62.11
CA ASP A 136 -28.99 -23.30 -63.02
C ASP A 136 -27.73 -24.00 -62.47
N SER A 137 -27.88 -24.75 -61.38
CA SER A 137 -26.99 -25.81 -60.85
C SER A 137 -25.48 -25.57 -60.67
N ALA A 138 -24.91 -24.42 -61.01
CA ALA A 138 -23.49 -24.12 -60.80
C ALA A 138 -23.31 -23.35 -59.49
N GLN A 139 -22.82 -24.04 -58.46
CA GLN A 139 -22.30 -23.42 -57.25
C GLN A 139 -20.92 -22.84 -57.58
N SER A 140 -20.73 -21.54 -57.39
CA SER A 140 -19.42 -20.91 -57.60
C SER A 140 -18.94 -20.26 -56.31
N PHE A 141 -17.87 -20.81 -55.76
CA PHE A 141 -17.06 -20.14 -54.75
C PHE A 141 -16.00 -19.30 -55.46
N SER A 142 -15.87 -18.03 -55.08
CA SER A 142 -14.83 -17.16 -55.59
C SER A 142 -14.21 -16.36 -54.44
N ALA A 143 -12.88 -16.34 -54.39
CA ALA A 143 -12.14 -15.35 -53.64
C ALA A 143 -11.88 -14.16 -54.56
N ALA A 144 -12.31 -12.97 -54.16
CA ALA A 144 -12.19 -11.77 -55.00
C ALA A 144 -10.75 -11.22 -55.08
N GLY A 145 -9.85 -11.75 -54.25
CA GLY A 145 -8.46 -11.32 -54.16
C GLY A 145 -7.95 -11.37 -52.73
N ALA A 146 -6.77 -10.80 -52.50
CA ALA A 146 -6.22 -10.58 -51.17
C ALA A 146 -5.65 -9.15 -51.09
N GLU A 147 -5.92 -8.43 -50.01
CA GLU A 147 -5.30 -7.15 -49.72
C GLU A 147 -4.31 -7.32 -48.56
N LEU A 148 -3.09 -6.84 -48.74
CA LEU A 148 -2.07 -6.75 -47.70
C LEU A 148 -1.73 -5.27 -47.50
N SER A 149 -1.69 -4.79 -46.27
CA SER A 149 -1.25 -3.43 -45.97
C SER A 149 -0.34 -3.38 -44.75
N ILE A 150 0.63 -2.47 -44.80
CA ILE A 150 1.55 -2.18 -43.70
C ILE A 150 1.48 -0.67 -43.46
N GLY A 151 0.99 -0.27 -42.28
CA GLY A 151 1.03 1.11 -41.79
C GLY A 151 2.08 1.25 -40.70
N THR A 152 2.79 2.36 -40.64
CA THR A 152 3.75 2.67 -39.57
C THR A 152 3.77 4.17 -39.29
N GLU A 153 3.99 4.55 -38.05
CA GLU A 153 4.20 5.93 -37.67
C GLU A 153 5.68 6.30 -37.82
N LEU A 154 5.96 7.26 -38.71
CA LEU A 154 7.32 7.75 -38.96
C LEU A 154 7.77 8.72 -37.87
N SER A 155 6.84 9.52 -37.35
CA SER A 155 7.06 10.41 -36.21
C SER A 155 5.74 10.67 -35.49
N GLY A 156 5.76 10.70 -34.17
CA GLY A 156 4.63 11.13 -33.35
C GLY A 156 4.66 10.44 -31.99
N SER A 157 3.50 10.31 -31.35
CA SER A 157 3.41 10.13 -29.90
C SER A 157 3.23 8.69 -29.44
N THR A 158 2.89 7.74 -30.32
CA THR A 158 2.52 6.36 -29.93
C THR A 158 3.62 5.66 -29.14
N ALA A 159 4.89 5.78 -29.56
CA ALA A 159 6.01 5.17 -28.85
C ALA A 159 6.21 5.78 -27.45
N ALA A 160 6.06 7.09 -27.32
CA ALA A 160 6.17 7.81 -26.05
C ALA A 160 4.99 7.51 -25.11
N GLN A 161 3.76 7.50 -25.63
CA GLN A 161 2.54 7.14 -24.89
C GLN A 161 2.60 5.70 -24.39
N ARG A 162 3.12 4.78 -25.20
CA ARG A 162 3.35 3.39 -24.80
C ARG A 162 4.37 3.30 -23.66
N ALA A 163 5.54 3.92 -23.83
CA ALA A 163 6.57 3.92 -22.81
C ALA A 163 6.05 4.49 -21.49
N LEU A 164 5.26 5.58 -21.57
CA LEU A 164 4.60 6.18 -20.42
C LEU A 164 3.55 5.24 -19.79
N ALA A 165 2.74 4.54 -20.58
CA ALA A 165 1.76 3.58 -20.07
C ALA A 165 2.43 2.43 -19.30
N VAL A 166 3.55 1.91 -19.83
CA VAL A 166 4.35 0.89 -19.14
C VAL A 166 4.95 1.45 -17.84
N GLN A 167 5.52 2.65 -17.87
CA GLN A 167 6.07 3.29 -16.67
C GLN A 167 5.01 3.55 -15.59
N LYS A 168 3.82 4.02 -15.96
CA LYS A 168 2.70 4.21 -15.03
C LYS A 168 2.23 2.89 -14.42
N ALA A 169 2.17 1.83 -15.23
CA ALA A 169 1.79 0.52 -14.74
C ALA A 169 2.84 -0.07 -13.78
N GLN A 170 4.13 0.11 -14.06
CA GLN A 170 5.21 -0.26 -13.14
C GLN A 170 5.16 0.57 -11.85
N ARG A 171 4.94 1.88 -11.96
CA ARG A 171 4.75 2.76 -10.80
C ARG A 171 3.59 2.29 -9.91
N ALA A 172 2.46 1.91 -10.51
CA ALA A 172 1.32 1.41 -9.74
C ALA A 172 1.66 0.14 -8.94
N VAL A 173 2.56 -0.72 -9.44
CA VAL A 173 3.08 -1.86 -8.66
C VAL A 173 3.92 -1.37 -7.49
N THR A 174 4.87 -0.46 -7.72
CA THR A 174 5.71 0.11 -6.67
C THR A 174 4.88 0.82 -5.60
N GLU A 175 3.88 1.63 -5.98
CA GLU A 175 2.96 2.29 -5.06
C GLU A 175 2.13 1.28 -4.26
N ALA A 176 1.67 0.19 -4.88
CA ALA A 176 0.97 -0.87 -4.16
C ALA A 176 1.89 -1.60 -3.15
N GLN A 177 3.17 -1.79 -3.47
CA GLN A 177 4.17 -2.33 -2.52
C GLN A 177 4.41 -1.36 -1.37
N ARG A 178 4.61 -0.08 -1.67
CA ARG A 178 4.79 0.98 -0.67
C ARG A 178 3.59 1.06 0.27
N ASN A 179 2.37 1.08 -0.26
CA ASN A 179 1.14 1.11 0.54
C ASN A 179 1.04 -0.10 1.48
N LEU A 180 1.42 -1.30 1.02
CA LEU A 180 1.47 -2.49 1.86
C LEU A 180 2.50 -2.35 3.00
N GLY A 181 3.72 -1.90 2.69
CA GLY A 181 4.76 -1.68 3.68
C GLY A 181 4.41 -0.57 4.69
N THR A 182 3.84 0.54 4.21
CA THR A 182 3.34 1.64 5.06
C THR A 182 2.21 1.15 5.96
N ARG A 183 1.22 0.41 5.45
CA ARG A 183 0.16 -0.14 6.31
C ARG A 183 0.72 -1.09 7.36
N ALA A 184 1.72 -1.92 7.03
CA ALA A 184 2.33 -2.82 8.01
C ALA A 184 2.98 -2.04 9.15
N ARG A 185 3.72 -0.98 8.83
CA ARG A 185 4.30 -0.06 9.82
C ARG A 185 3.23 0.71 10.60
N THR A 186 2.17 1.17 9.96
CA THR A 186 1.03 1.82 10.65
C THR A 186 0.32 0.86 11.60
N ALA A 187 0.09 -0.40 11.20
CA ALA A 187 -0.48 -1.42 12.06
C ALA A 187 0.44 -1.73 13.27
N GLU A 188 1.77 -1.71 13.07
CA GLU A 188 2.73 -1.82 14.17
C GLU A 188 2.64 -0.63 15.14
N TYR A 189 2.53 0.59 14.61
CA TYR A 189 2.29 1.79 15.42
C TYR A 189 0.98 1.70 16.22
N GLU A 190 -0.10 1.22 15.60
CA GLU A 190 -1.40 0.98 16.25
C GLU A 190 -1.28 -0.07 17.37
N PHE A 191 -0.60 -1.19 17.12
CA PHE A 191 -0.32 -2.21 18.12
C PHE A 191 0.37 -1.62 19.36
N TYR A 192 1.43 -0.84 19.17
CA TYR A 192 2.13 -0.19 20.29
C TYR A 192 1.30 0.90 20.96
N THR A 193 0.39 1.56 20.24
CA THR A 193 -0.56 2.51 20.82
C THR A 193 -1.53 1.78 21.76
N GLU A 194 -2.09 0.65 21.32
CA GLU A 194 -2.98 -0.16 22.17
C GLU A 194 -2.25 -0.79 23.36
N LEU A 195 -0.98 -1.19 23.19
CA LEU A 195 -0.15 -1.68 24.28
C LEU A 195 0.13 -0.57 25.31
N LYS A 196 0.41 0.66 24.86
CA LYS A 196 0.55 1.83 25.73
C LYS A 196 -0.75 2.10 26.51
N ASP A 197 -1.90 1.97 25.88
CA ASP A 197 -3.20 2.16 26.54
C ASP A 197 -3.41 1.09 27.62
N LEU A 198 -2.97 -0.15 27.38
CA LEU A 198 -3.03 -1.23 28.37
C LEU A 198 -2.12 -0.95 29.57
N TYR A 199 -0.90 -0.46 29.33
CA TYR A 199 0.01 0.00 30.38
C TYR A 199 -0.57 1.18 31.17
N SER A 200 -1.22 2.12 30.48
CA SER A 200 -1.87 3.28 31.12
C SER A 200 -3.05 2.85 32.00
N ALA A 201 -3.88 1.90 31.52
CA ALA A 201 -4.96 1.33 32.33
C ALA A 201 -4.42 0.60 33.58
N TYR A 202 -3.26 -0.08 33.47
CA TYR A 202 -2.64 -0.70 34.64
C TYR A 202 -2.08 0.32 35.62
N LYS A 203 -1.48 1.41 35.12
CA LYS A 203 -1.07 2.55 35.95
C LYS A 203 -2.26 3.16 36.72
N ASP A 204 -3.44 3.23 36.12
CA ASP A 204 -4.64 3.72 36.82
C ASP A 204 -5.05 2.80 37.98
N VAL A 205 -4.95 1.47 37.80
CA VAL A 205 -5.15 0.50 38.89
C VAL A 205 -4.15 0.74 40.03
N LEU A 206 -2.87 0.89 39.71
CA LEU A 206 -1.82 1.13 40.70
C LEU A 206 -2.01 2.48 41.42
N SER A 207 -2.44 3.51 40.70
CA SER A 207 -2.73 4.83 41.28
C SER A 207 -3.93 4.77 42.22
N ALA A 208 -5.00 4.03 41.85
CA ALA A 208 -6.13 3.76 42.73
C ALA A 208 -5.73 2.94 43.97
N ARG A 209 -4.83 1.95 43.82
CA ARG A 209 -4.27 1.18 44.94
C ARG A 209 -3.47 2.07 45.89
N THR A 210 -2.63 2.95 45.36
CA THR A 210 -1.89 3.95 46.16
C THR A 210 -2.85 4.81 46.99
N SER A 211 -3.95 5.30 46.40
CA SER A 211 -4.98 6.07 47.11
C SER A 211 -5.73 5.24 48.17
N LEU A 212 -6.02 3.97 47.90
CA LEU A 212 -6.57 3.05 48.90
C LEU A 212 -5.62 2.86 50.09
N TYR A 213 -4.32 2.71 49.85
CA TYR A 213 -3.34 2.59 50.93
C TYR A 213 -3.22 3.89 51.73
N GLU A 214 -3.28 5.06 51.09
CA GLU A 214 -3.33 6.36 51.77
C GLU A 214 -4.53 6.50 52.70
N THR A 215 -5.74 6.23 52.20
CA THR A 215 -6.97 6.29 53.01
C THR A 215 -6.95 5.31 54.18
N ARG A 216 -6.31 4.13 54.00
CA ARG A 216 -6.10 3.17 55.10
C ARG A 216 -5.10 3.68 56.15
N ILE A 217 -4.00 4.31 55.73
CA ILE A 217 -3.03 4.95 56.65
C ILE A 217 -3.72 6.07 57.45
N ASP A 218 -4.56 6.89 56.82
CA ASP A 218 -5.31 7.95 57.49
C ASP A 218 -6.29 7.37 58.53
N MET A 219 -6.98 6.28 58.19
CA MET A 219 -7.87 5.57 59.10
C MET A 219 -7.10 4.96 60.29
N GLU A 220 -5.94 4.36 60.05
CA GLU A 220 -5.04 3.85 61.10
C GLU A 220 -4.55 4.98 62.01
N THR A 221 -4.23 6.15 61.43
CA THR A 221 -3.82 7.35 62.16
C THR A 221 -4.92 7.85 63.09
N LEU A 222 -6.19 7.85 62.64
CA LEU A 222 -7.33 8.21 63.50
C LEU A 222 -7.50 7.23 64.66
N ARG A 223 -7.30 5.93 64.42
CA ARG A 223 -7.33 4.91 65.48
C ARG A 223 -6.23 5.15 66.51
N VAL A 224 -5.00 5.44 66.08
CA VAL A 224 -3.87 5.75 66.98
C VAL A 224 -4.10 7.02 67.78
N LYS A 225 -4.77 8.04 67.19
CA LYS A 225 -5.19 9.26 67.90
C LYS A 225 -6.31 9.05 68.92
N GLY A 226 -6.85 7.83 69.06
CA GLY A 226 -7.84 7.47 70.07
C GLY A 226 -9.30 7.70 69.66
N PHE A 227 -9.57 7.94 68.37
CA PHE A 227 -10.95 8.02 67.87
C PHE A 227 -11.62 6.65 67.95
N SER A 228 -12.84 6.59 68.51
CA SER A 228 -13.61 5.34 68.57
C SER A 228 -14.18 5.00 67.19
N ALA A 229 -14.41 3.71 66.94
CA ALA A 229 -15.03 3.24 65.70
C ALA A 229 -16.44 3.80 65.45
N GLN A 230 -17.11 4.29 66.51
CA GLN A 230 -18.44 4.88 66.45
C GLN A 230 -18.40 6.40 66.18
N SER A 231 -17.22 7.03 66.27
CA SER A 231 -17.07 8.46 66.01
C SER A 231 -17.38 8.79 64.55
N ALA A 232 -17.97 9.97 64.32
CA ALA A 232 -18.26 10.43 62.96
C ALA A 232 -16.99 10.47 62.10
N SER A 233 -15.87 10.95 62.65
CA SER A 233 -14.57 11.02 61.96
C SER A 233 -14.07 9.65 61.50
N TYR A 234 -14.15 8.62 62.36
CA TYR A 234 -13.72 7.27 61.97
C TYR A 234 -14.65 6.65 60.92
N ARG A 235 -15.97 6.84 61.04
CA ARG A 235 -16.94 6.33 60.06
C ARG A 235 -16.81 7.01 58.69
N THR A 236 -16.47 8.30 58.64
CA THR A 236 -16.17 8.99 57.39
C THR A 236 -14.92 8.41 56.73
N ALA A 237 -13.82 8.26 57.47
CA ALA A 237 -12.60 7.65 56.93
C ALA A 237 -12.81 6.21 56.47
N GLN A 238 -13.65 5.44 57.16
CA GLN A 238 -14.04 4.09 56.73
C GLN A 238 -14.81 4.13 55.40
N LEU A 239 -15.77 5.05 55.24
CA LEU A 239 -16.50 5.21 53.97
C LEU A 239 -15.58 5.63 52.82
N GLU A 240 -14.57 6.46 53.10
CA GLU A 240 -13.55 6.85 52.11
C GLU A 240 -12.71 5.64 51.68
N ALA A 241 -12.26 4.81 52.62
CA ALA A 241 -11.54 3.57 52.31
C ALA A 241 -12.40 2.57 51.51
N ASP A 242 -13.67 2.38 51.90
CA ASP A 242 -14.62 1.54 51.16
C ASP A 242 -14.86 2.09 49.74
N SER A 243 -14.90 3.41 49.57
CA SER A 243 -15.03 4.05 48.26
C SER A 243 -13.78 3.83 47.41
N ALA A 244 -12.57 3.97 47.99
CA ALA A 244 -11.32 3.73 47.28
C ALA A 244 -11.19 2.26 46.84
N GLU A 245 -11.66 1.32 47.64
CA GLU A 245 -11.68 -0.12 47.30
C GLU A 245 -12.60 -0.42 46.11
N ARG A 246 -13.75 0.26 46.02
CA ARG A 246 -14.63 0.19 44.84
C ARG A 246 -13.94 0.74 43.60
N THR A 247 -13.27 1.88 43.71
CA THR A 247 -12.50 2.49 42.60
C THR A 247 -11.43 1.54 42.09
N VAL A 248 -10.67 0.87 42.98
CA VAL A 248 -9.70 -0.17 42.56
C VAL A 248 -10.38 -1.27 41.76
N SER A 249 -11.50 -1.81 42.28
CA SER A 249 -12.26 -2.87 41.61
C SER A 249 -12.80 -2.46 40.23
N GLU A 250 -13.18 -1.19 40.06
CA GLU A 250 -13.63 -0.64 38.79
C GLU A 250 -12.51 -0.58 37.77
N TYR A 251 -11.33 -0.07 38.16
CA TYR A 251 -10.16 -0.03 37.28
C TYR A 251 -9.64 -1.44 36.93
N GLU A 252 -9.66 -2.39 37.87
CA GLU A 252 -9.28 -3.78 37.58
C GLU A 252 -10.21 -4.42 36.54
N ARG A 253 -11.53 -4.15 36.63
CA ARG A 253 -12.49 -4.61 35.61
C ARG A 253 -12.27 -3.93 34.27
N ALA A 254 -11.94 -2.64 34.26
CA ALA A 254 -11.64 -1.91 33.02
C ALA A 254 -10.36 -2.46 32.35
N LEU A 255 -9.31 -2.70 33.12
CA LEU A 255 -8.06 -3.32 32.67
C LEU A 255 -8.32 -4.69 32.06
N LYS A 256 -9.08 -5.56 32.74
CA LYS A 256 -9.43 -6.88 32.22
C LYS A 256 -10.14 -6.81 30.87
N ARG A 257 -11.12 -5.91 30.72
CA ARG A 257 -11.82 -5.70 29.45
C ARG A 257 -10.90 -5.17 28.34
N ALA A 258 -9.95 -4.30 28.70
CA ALA A 258 -8.96 -3.80 27.75
C ALA A 258 -8.02 -4.91 27.28
N ALA A 259 -7.51 -5.73 28.22
CA ALA A 259 -6.68 -6.89 27.93
C ALA A 259 -7.39 -7.90 27.03
N GLU A 260 -8.66 -8.22 27.30
CA GLU A 260 -9.46 -9.14 26.47
C GLU A 260 -9.62 -8.65 25.02
N ARG A 261 -9.83 -7.34 24.83
CA ARG A 261 -9.93 -6.75 23.47
C ARG A 261 -8.59 -6.77 22.74
N PHE A 262 -7.52 -6.43 23.43
CA PHE A 262 -6.17 -6.44 22.85
C PHE A 262 -5.74 -7.87 22.49
N ALA A 263 -5.97 -8.83 23.39
CA ALA A 263 -5.72 -10.26 23.15
C ALA A 263 -6.47 -10.78 21.92
N ALA A 264 -7.75 -10.41 21.79
CA ALA A 264 -8.56 -10.80 20.64
C ALA A 264 -7.95 -10.33 19.32
N LYS A 265 -7.51 -9.06 19.23
CA LYS A 265 -6.84 -8.51 18.04
C LYS A 265 -5.50 -9.17 17.74
N CYS A 266 -4.76 -9.55 18.78
CA CYS A 266 -3.51 -10.29 18.64
C CYS A 266 -3.72 -11.78 18.34
N GLY A 267 -4.95 -12.29 18.39
CA GLY A 267 -5.26 -13.71 18.17
C GLY A 267 -4.80 -14.65 19.27
N VAL A 268 -4.61 -14.13 20.49
CA VAL A 268 -4.16 -14.88 21.66
C VAL A 268 -5.24 -14.94 22.75
N SER A 269 -5.12 -15.89 23.69
CA SER A 269 -6.00 -15.91 24.87
C SER A 269 -5.65 -14.77 25.82
N ALA A 270 -6.65 -14.19 26.47
CA ALA A 270 -6.46 -13.11 27.44
C ALA A 270 -5.82 -13.59 28.77
N GLY A 271 -5.67 -14.91 28.98
CA GLY A 271 -5.22 -15.49 30.24
C GLY A 271 -3.81 -15.07 30.66
N GLY A 272 -2.96 -14.72 29.68
CA GLY A 272 -1.58 -14.25 29.90
C GLY A 272 -1.40 -12.73 29.98
N LEU A 273 -2.46 -11.92 29.92
CA LEU A 273 -2.39 -10.45 29.93
C LEU A 273 -3.02 -9.88 31.20
N SER A 274 -2.34 -10.05 32.33
CA SER A 274 -2.64 -9.38 33.60
C SER A 274 -1.59 -8.31 33.90
N GLY A 275 -1.90 -7.31 34.74
CA GLY A 275 -1.01 -6.16 34.97
C GLY A 275 0.46 -6.50 35.25
N GLU A 276 0.71 -7.54 36.05
CA GLU A 276 2.07 -8.01 36.38
C GLU A 276 2.71 -8.90 35.30
N SER A 277 1.94 -9.35 34.31
CA SER A 277 2.37 -10.22 33.20
C SER A 277 2.34 -9.53 31.84
N LEU A 278 2.17 -8.20 31.81
CA LEU A 278 2.28 -7.42 30.58
C LEU A 278 3.66 -7.61 29.93
N PRO A 279 3.73 -7.82 28.60
CA PRO A 279 4.95 -8.22 27.91
C PRO A 279 6.00 -7.11 27.95
N ASP A 280 7.24 -7.48 28.31
CA ASP A 280 8.35 -6.51 28.35
C ASP A 280 8.71 -5.99 26.95
N VAL A 281 8.87 -4.68 26.84
CA VAL A 281 9.17 -3.97 25.59
C VAL A 281 10.65 -3.61 25.43
N GLN A 282 11.47 -3.80 26.48
CA GLN A 282 12.88 -3.40 26.44
C GLN A 282 13.68 -4.12 25.35
N THR A 283 13.40 -5.40 25.12
CA THR A 283 14.08 -6.18 24.08
C THR A 283 13.76 -5.64 22.69
N GLN A 284 12.55 -5.13 22.47
CA GLN A 284 12.15 -4.56 21.18
C GLN A 284 12.73 -3.16 20.95
N LEU A 285 12.83 -2.33 22.00
CA LEU A 285 13.47 -1.01 21.89
C LEU A 285 14.93 -1.11 21.43
N VAL A 286 15.67 -2.12 21.92
CA VAL A 286 17.05 -2.38 21.49
C VAL A 286 17.11 -2.80 20.01
N GLN A 287 16.07 -3.45 19.49
CA GLN A 287 16.00 -3.90 18.10
C GLN A 287 15.58 -2.79 17.13
N CYS A 288 14.66 -1.91 17.53
CA CYS A 288 14.22 -0.78 16.72
C CYS A 288 15.30 0.29 16.58
N GLY A 289 16.14 0.46 17.61
CA GLY A 289 17.12 1.55 17.66
C GLY A 289 16.45 2.91 17.85
N VAL A 290 17.15 3.84 18.48
CA VAL A 290 16.70 5.24 18.52
C VAL A 290 17.33 5.91 17.29
N LEU A 291 16.53 6.16 16.25
CA LEU A 291 17.00 6.77 15.02
C LEU A 291 17.55 8.18 15.30
N ASP A 292 18.82 8.39 14.99
CA ASP A 292 19.43 9.72 15.07
C ASP A 292 19.01 10.57 13.84
N SER A 293 19.16 11.90 13.89
CA SER A 293 18.57 12.79 12.89
C SER A 293 19.34 12.77 11.57
N ASP A 294 20.61 12.39 11.64
CA ASP A 294 21.45 12.00 10.51
C ASP A 294 21.08 10.62 9.92
N GLN A 295 20.25 9.85 10.61
CA GLN A 295 19.69 8.57 10.15
C GLN A 295 18.28 8.69 9.60
N LEU A 296 17.60 9.83 9.81
CA LEU A 296 16.41 10.20 9.04
C LEU A 296 16.82 10.27 7.57
N GLY A 297 16.05 9.62 6.70
CA GLY A 297 16.43 9.41 5.29
C GLY A 297 16.75 10.70 4.54
N SER A 298 17.40 10.58 3.38
CA SER A 298 17.69 11.75 2.55
C SER A 298 16.42 12.38 1.98
N LYS A 299 16.50 13.66 1.58
CA LYS A 299 15.39 14.43 1.01
C LYS A 299 14.74 13.74 -0.18
N GLU A 300 15.54 13.08 -1.02
CA GLU A 300 15.09 12.33 -2.19
C GLU A 300 14.25 11.10 -1.83
N ARG A 301 14.40 10.58 -0.60
CA ARG A 301 13.62 9.46 -0.08
C ARG A 301 12.38 9.90 0.70
N TYR A 302 12.21 11.20 0.94
CA TYR A 302 11.02 11.69 1.60
C TYR A 302 9.81 11.48 0.69
N ALA A 303 8.79 10.78 1.18
CA ALA A 303 7.73 10.25 0.33
C ALA A 303 6.99 11.32 -0.47
N ALA A 304 6.74 12.49 0.14
CA ALA A 304 6.08 13.59 -0.55
C ALA A 304 6.95 14.25 -1.62
N VAL A 305 8.27 14.36 -1.39
CA VAL A 305 9.22 14.88 -2.38
C VAL A 305 9.31 13.93 -3.56
N GLU A 306 9.50 12.63 -3.30
CA GLU A 306 9.61 11.63 -4.36
C GLU A 306 8.33 11.56 -5.21
N GLN A 307 7.16 11.62 -4.58
CA GLN A 307 5.89 11.65 -5.31
C GLN A 307 5.75 12.93 -6.14
N ALA A 308 6.12 14.09 -5.60
CA ALA A 308 6.05 15.36 -6.34
C ALA A 308 7.03 15.39 -7.53
N GLU A 309 8.21 14.79 -7.39
CA GLU A 309 9.17 14.62 -8.48
C GLU A 309 8.65 13.68 -9.57
N TRP A 310 8.08 12.55 -9.17
CA TRP A 310 7.44 11.62 -10.09
C TRP A 310 6.29 12.27 -10.87
N ASP A 311 5.40 12.98 -10.18
CA ASP A 311 4.26 13.68 -10.79
C ASP A 311 4.71 14.73 -11.81
N LEU A 312 5.76 15.49 -11.49
CA LEU A 312 6.35 16.47 -12.39
C LEU A 312 6.97 15.78 -13.62
N TYR A 313 7.71 14.69 -13.42
CA TYR A 313 8.31 13.90 -14.49
C TYR A 313 7.26 13.34 -15.45
N VAL A 314 6.19 12.74 -14.94
CA VAL A 314 5.08 12.21 -15.74
C VAL A 314 4.39 13.32 -16.52
N ALA A 315 4.11 14.46 -15.90
CA ALA A 315 3.47 15.60 -16.56
C ALA A 315 4.34 16.15 -17.72
N GLN A 316 5.68 16.17 -17.55
CA GLN A 316 6.60 16.56 -18.62
C GLN A 316 6.58 15.56 -19.78
N LEU A 317 6.56 14.25 -19.49
CA LEU A 317 6.47 13.21 -20.52
C LEU A 317 5.14 13.28 -21.30
N GLU A 318 4.01 13.47 -20.61
CA GLU A 318 2.69 13.66 -21.23
C GLU A 318 2.72 14.86 -22.18
N GLN A 319 3.24 15.99 -21.70
CA GLN A 319 3.33 17.20 -22.51
C GLN A 319 4.23 17.01 -23.75
N HIS A 320 5.30 16.23 -23.64
CA HIS A 320 6.17 15.91 -24.78
C HIS A 320 5.49 14.99 -25.79
N ALA A 321 4.71 14.01 -25.32
CA ALA A 321 3.95 13.13 -26.18
C ALA A 321 2.90 13.90 -27.00
N ASP A 322 2.16 14.84 -26.41
CA ASP A 322 1.06 15.54 -27.08
C ASP A 322 1.49 16.62 -28.09
N LYS A 323 2.75 17.09 -28.03
CA LYS A 323 3.25 18.20 -28.87
C LYS A 323 3.68 17.80 -30.28
N THR A 324 3.76 16.51 -30.59
CA THR A 324 4.38 16.03 -31.83
C THR A 324 3.32 15.75 -32.92
N PRO A 325 3.38 16.40 -34.10
CA PRO A 325 2.49 16.03 -35.20
C PRO A 325 2.74 14.58 -35.61
N THR A 326 1.66 13.81 -35.76
CA THR A 326 1.71 12.41 -36.14
C THR A 326 1.88 12.31 -37.65
N VAL A 327 2.94 11.65 -38.10
CA VAL A 327 3.24 11.35 -39.50
C VAL A 327 3.15 9.85 -39.68
N THR A 328 2.21 9.40 -40.50
CA THR A 328 1.94 7.98 -40.76
C THR A 328 2.22 7.68 -42.22
N ALA A 329 2.98 6.61 -42.46
CA ALA A 329 3.19 6.06 -43.79
C ALA A 329 2.48 4.71 -43.89
N LYS A 330 1.80 4.46 -44.99
CA LYS A 330 1.13 3.19 -45.28
C LYS A 330 1.50 2.72 -46.68
N ALA A 331 1.85 1.45 -46.81
CA ALA A 331 2.00 0.75 -48.07
C ALA A 331 0.93 -0.33 -48.17
N SER A 332 0.38 -0.57 -49.35
CA SER A 332 -0.60 -1.64 -49.58
C SER A 332 -0.34 -2.35 -50.91
N TYR A 333 -0.73 -3.61 -50.97
CA TYR A 333 -0.73 -4.43 -52.17
C TYR A 333 -2.05 -5.19 -52.23
N THR A 334 -2.75 -5.08 -53.35
CA THR A 334 -4.01 -5.77 -53.60
C THR A 334 -3.80 -6.73 -54.77
N TYR A 335 -3.88 -8.02 -54.48
CA TYR A 335 -3.95 -9.08 -55.47
C TYR A 335 -5.40 -9.29 -55.89
N LYS A 336 -5.69 -9.37 -57.19
CA LYS A 336 -7.03 -9.69 -57.70
C LYS A 336 -7.02 -11.03 -58.43
N ASN A 337 -7.98 -11.88 -58.11
CA ASN A 337 -8.09 -13.18 -58.77
C ASN A 337 -8.59 -13.01 -60.22
N SER A 338 -7.97 -13.75 -61.14
CA SER A 338 -8.19 -13.76 -62.60
C SER A 338 -9.64 -13.90 -63.10
N SER A 339 -10.58 -14.32 -62.25
CA SER A 339 -12.02 -14.35 -62.53
C SER A 339 -12.72 -12.97 -62.46
N LEU A 340 -12.02 -11.95 -61.96
CA LEU A 340 -12.47 -10.57 -61.89
C LEU A 340 -11.64 -9.74 -62.88
N ASN A 341 -12.29 -9.02 -63.79
CA ASN A 341 -11.62 -8.08 -64.69
C ASN A 341 -10.98 -6.94 -63.86
N GLY A 342 -9.73 -7.12 -63.46
CA GLY A 342 -8.99 -6.14 -62.67
C GLY A 342 -7.53 -6.54 -62.52
N ALA A 343 -6.64 -5.56 -62.72
CA ALA A 343 -5.22 -5.72 -62.44
C ALA A 343 -4.95 -5.69 -60.93
N ASP A 344 -3.86 -6.35 -60.53
CA ASP A 344 -3.25 -6.17 -59.20
C ASP A 344 -2.93 -4.67 -58.99
N SER A 345 -2.73 -4.23 -57.76
CA SER A 345 -2.34 -2.84 -57.51
C SER A 345 -1.42 -2.69 -56.30
N ALA A 346 -0.45 -1.78 -56.39
CA ALA A 346 0.34 -1.34 -55.26
C ALA A 346 -0.01 0.12 -54.90
N GLY A 347 -0.12 0.39 -53.61
CA GLY A 347 -0.43 1.70 -53.07
C GLY A 347 0.61 2.15 -52.04
N ALA A 348 0.83 3.46 -51.97
CA ALA A 348 1.56 4.10 -50.88
C ALA A 348 0.86 5.40 -50.49
N SER A 349 0.74 5.69 -49.20
CA SER A 349 0.16 6.92 -48.68
C SER A 349 0.94 7.47 -47.50
N LEU A 350 0.94 8.78 -47.36
CA LEU A 350 1.49 9.53 -46.24
C LEU A 350 0.40 10.44 -45.67
N SER A 351 0.23 10.47 -44.35
CA SER A 351 -0.65 11.41 -43.66
C SER A 351 0.08 12.12 -42.55
N VAL A 352 -0.19 13.42 -42.38
CA VAL A 352 0.31 14.26 -41.29
C VAL A 352 -0.89 14.85 -40.58
N THR A 353 -0.99 14.66 -39.26
CA THR A 353 -2.07 15.15 -38.41
C THR A 353 -1.52 15.93 -37.22
N GLY A 354 -2.04 17.13 -36.96
CA GLY A 354 -1.68 17.91 -35.78
C GLY A 354 -2.43 19.25 -35.68
N ASN A 355 -2.73 19.71 -34.46
CA ASN A 355 -3.39 20.99 -34.15
C ASN A 355 -4.71 21.24 -34.94
N GLY A 356 -5.51 20.19 -35.16
CA GLY A 356 -6.76 20.27 -35.94
C GLY A 356 -6.58 20.30 -37.46
N LEU A 357 -5.35 20.12 -37.97
CA LEU A 357 -5.04 20.00 -39.39
C LEU A 357 -4.69 18.54 -39.73
N THR A 358 -5.28 17.99 -40.78
CA THR A 358 -4.85 16.71 -41.37
C THR A 358 -4.61 16.89 -42.86
N VAL A 359 -3.40 16.51 -43.30
CA VAL A 359 -3.01 16.45 -44.71
C VAL A 359 -2.71 15.00 -45.03
N SER A 360 -3.34 14.44 -46.06
CA SER A 360 -2.98 13.09 -46.53
C SER A 360 -2.81 13.07 -48.04
N GLY A 361 -1.89 12.23 -48.51
CA GLY A 361 -1.64 12.02 -49.93
C GLY A 361 -1.33 10.56 -50.18
N GLY A 362 -1.80 10.02 -51.30
CA GLY A 362 -1.53 8.64 -51.67
C GLY A 362 -1.47 8.45 -53.19
N VAL A 363 -0.75 7.42 -53.61
CA VAL A 363 -0.67 6.98 -55.00
C VAL A 363 -0.99 5.50 -55.04
N THR A 364 -1.85 5.09 -55.97
CA THR A 364 -2.14 3.70 -56.27
C THR A 364 -1.85 3.42 -57.74
N VAL A 365 -1.10 2.36 -58.02
CA VAL A 365 -0.66 1.99 -59.36
C VAL A 365 -1.15 0.57 -59.67
N PRO A 366 -1.94 0.37 -60.74
CA PRO A 366 -2.28 -0.98 -61.20
C PRO A 366 -1.05 -1.68 -61.79
N ILE A 367 -0.87 -2.97 -61.51
CA ILE A 367 0.24 -3.82 -61.93
C ILE A 367 -0.31 -4.84 -62.93
N ALA A 368 0.30 -4.92 -64.12
CA ALA A 368 -0.11 -5.79 -65.23
C ALA A 368 -1.47 -5.45 -65.88
N ALA A 369 -1.91 -4.19 -65.83
CA ALA A 369 -3.00 -3.70 -66.67
C ALA A 369 -2.50 -3.35 -68.09
N GLU A 370 -3.32 -3.61 -69.13
CA GLU A 370 -3.05 -3.19 -70.51
C GLU A 370 -2.88 -1.67 -70.66
N ARG A 371 -3.34 -0.89 -69.66
CA ARG A 371 -3.02 0.52 -69.44
C ARG A 371 -2.73 0.79 -67.95
N THR A 372 -1.51 1.22 -67.65
CA THR A 372 -1.06 1.62 -66.31
C THR A 372 -1.28 3.12 -66.09
N THR A 373 -2.50 3.52 -65.74
CA THR A 373 -2.77 4.89 -65.28
C THR A 373 -2.71 4.94 -63.75
N PRO A 374 -1.68 5.58 -63.14
CA PRO A 374 -1.65 5.77 -61.70
C PRO A 374 -2.78 6.72 -61.27
N SER A 375 -3.39 6.44 -60.12
CA SER A 375 -4.34 7.35 -59.47
C SER A 375 -3.74 7.94 -58.21
N GLY A 376 -3.74 9.26 -58.10
CA GLY A 376 -3.32 9.98 -56.89
C GLY A 376 -4.52 10.49 -56.11
N THR A 377 -4.41 10.52 -54.79
CA THR A 377 -5.35 11.18 -53.88
C THR A 377 -4.59 12.20 -53.04
N VAL A 378 -5.19 13.36 -52.82
CA VAL A 378 -4.72 14.37 -51.87
C VAL A 378 -5.94 14.86 -51.11
N SER A 379 -5.88 14.85 -49.77
CA SER A 379 -6.93 15.39 -48.92
C SER A 379 -6.35 16.35 -47.90
N LEU A 380 -7.15 17.38 -47.61
CA LEU A 380 -6.87 18.40 -46.62
C LEU A 380 -8.14 18.54 -45.78
N SER A 381 -8.03 18.39 -44.47
CA SER A 381 -9.12 18.69 -43.54
C SER A 381 -8.61 19.60 -42.42
N TRP A 382 -9.46 20.55 -42.02
CA TRP A 382 -9.18 21.48 -40.93
C TRP A 382 -10.40 21.61 -40.01
N SER A 383 -10.16 21.53 -38.71
CA SER A 383 -11.15 21.68 -37.66
C SER A 383 -10.80 22.90 -36.78
N PRO A 384 -11.53 24.04 -36.92
CA PRO A 384 -11.28 25.23 -36.11
C PRO A 384 -11.48 25.01 -34.61
N ALA A 385 -12.41 24.13 -34.23
CA ALA A 385 -12.65 23.76 -32.84
C ALA A 385 -11.42 23.06 -32.25
N ASP A 386 -10.85 22.09 -32.96
CA ASP A 386 -9.67 21.35 -32.51
C ASP A 386 -8.43 22.25 -32.42
N THR A 387 -8.31 23.25 -33.29
CA THR A 387 -7.26 24.26 -33.19
C THR A 387 -7.41 25.12 -31.92
N ALA A 388 -8.64 25.52 -31.59
CA ALA A 388 -8.92 26.31 -30.39
C ALA A 388 -8.69 25.51 -29.10
N THR A 389 -9.13 24.24 -29.04
CA THR A 389 -8.90 23.36 -27.89
C THR A 389 -7.41 23.08 -27.72
N SER A 390 -6.67 22.78 -28.78
CA SER A 390 -5.21 22.59 -28.74
C SER A 390 -4.47 23.79 -28.16
N ALA A 391 -4.95 25.02 -28.41
CA ALA A 391 -4.36 26.24 -27.86
C ALA A 391 -4.64 26.39 -26.35
N LEU A 392 -5.84 26.01 -25.90
CA LEU A 392 -6.22 26.01 -24.48
C LEU A 392 -5.48 24.92 -23.71
N GLU A 393 -5.38 23.71 -24.25
CA GLU A 393 -4.65 22.57 -23.68
C GLU A 393 -3.17 22.92 -23.48
N LYS A 394 -2.54 23.61 -24.43
CA LYS A 394 -1.15 24.10 -24.26
C LYS A 394 -1.00 25.02 -23.05
N ARG A 395 -1.94 25.95 -22.84
CA ARG A 395 -1.92 26.85 -21.68
C ARG A 395 -2.20 26.09 -20.39
N GLN A 396 -3.18 25.19 -20.40
CA GLN A 396 -3.51 24.35 -19.25
C GLN A 396 -2.31 23.51 -18.84
N ASN A 397 -1.62 22.87 -19.78
CA ASN A 397 -0.45 22.04 -19.49
C ASN A 397 0.72 22.85 -18.92
N LEU A 398 0.91 24.11 -19.34
CA LEU A 398 1.90 25.00 -18.72
C LEU A 398 1.55 25.31 -17.26
N LEU A 399 0.30 25.64 -16.98
CA LEU A 399 -0.16 25.87 -15.60
C LEU A 399 -0.05 24.60 -14.75
N THR A 400 -0.37 23.43 -15.31
CA THR A 400 -0.20 22.15 -14.61
C THR A 400 1.26 21.92 -14.22
N LEU A 401 2.21 22.22 -15.11
CA LEU A 401 3.64 22.12 -14.79
C LEU A 401 4.06 23.10 -13.69
N GLU A 402 3.60 24.35 -13.74
CA GLU A 402 3.87 25.35 -12.69
C GLU A 402 3.32 24.89 -11.32
N ILE A 403 2.09 24.35 -11.29
CA ILE A 403 1.49 23.79 -10.07
C ILE A 403 2.30 22.60 -9.55
N LYS A 404 2.73 21.68 -10.42
CA LYS A 404 3.54 20.52 -10.01
C LYS A 404 4.93 20.93 -9.53
N GLN A 405 5.53 21.96 -10.11
CA GLN A 405 6.79 22.52 -9.63
C GLN A 405 6.63 23.15 -8.25
N ALA A 406 5.59 23.97 -8.04
CA ALA A 406 5.30 24.55 -6.73
C ALA A 406 5.01 23.47 -5.67
N ALA A 407 4.34 22.36 -6.04
CA ALA A 407 4.11 21.23 -5.15
C ALA A 407 5.42 20.53 -4.73
N ARG A 408 6.39 20.40 -5.65
CA ARG A 408 7.73 19.88 -5.34
C ARG A 408 8.48 20.78 -4.36
N GLU A 409 8.42 22.10 -4.56
CA GLU A 409 9.03 23.08 -3.65
C GLU A 409 8.38 23.03 -2.26
N ALA A 410 7.04 22.96 -2.19
CA ALA A 410 6.33 22.82 -0.92
C ALA A 410 6.68 21.51 -0.18
N ALA A 411 6.77 20.38 -0.88
CA ALA A 411 7.18 19.10 -0.29
C ALA A 411 8.63 19.14 0.21
N ALA A 412 9.50 19.88 -0.49
CA ALA A 412 10.88 20.10 -0.09
C ALA A 412 11.01 20.91 1.21
N ASP A 413 10.15 21.92 1.42
CA ASP A 413 10.07 22.68 2.67
C ASP A 413 9.45 21.85 3.81
N GLU A 414 8.46 21.01 3.49
CA GLU A 414 7.81 20.11 4.46
C GLU A 414 8.81 19.09 5.02
N TYR A 415 9.70 18.55 4.18
CA TYR A 415 10.79 17.68 4.62
C TYR A 415 11.65 18.32 5.71
N GLU A 416 12.06 19.58 5.55
CA GLU A 416 12.93 20.26 6.50
C GLU A 416 12.25 20.40 7.87
N ARG A 417 10.97 20.78 7.88
CA ARG A 417 10.16 20.85 9.10
C ARG A 417 9.97 19.46 9.73
N ALA A 418 9.64 18.45 8.94
CA ALA A 418 9.39 17.10 9.44
C ALA A 418 10.64 16.49 10.10
N VAL A 419 11.84 16.76 9.57
CA VAL A 419 13.10 16.32 10.18
C VAL A 419 13.38 17.05 11.50
N GLU A 420 13.14 18.37 11.55
CA GLU A 420 13.32 19.17 12.76
C GLU A 420 12.34 18.77 13.87
N ASP A 421 11.06 18.61 13.53
CA ASP A 421 10.01 18.15 14.45
C ASP A 421 10.34 16.75 14.98
N ALA A 422 10.76 15.82 14.11
CA ALA A 422 11.14 14.48 14.53
C ALA A 422 12.38 14.49 15.45
N ALA A 423 13.39 15.31 15.15
CA ALA A 423 14.57 15.43 16.00
C ALA A 423 14.23 15.99 17.39
N THR A 424 13.35 16.99 17.45
CA THR A 424 12.89 17.61 18.69
C THR A 424 12.08 16.62 19.54
N GLU A 425 11.10 15.94 18.94
CA GLU A 425 10.29 14.93 19.65
C GLU A 425 11.16 13.82 20.22
N ARG A 426 12.19 13.39 19.48
CA ARG A 426 13.14 12.39 19.98
C ARG A 426 13.92 12.88 21.21
N GLU A 427 14.44 14.11 21.18
CA GLU A 427 15.18 14.68 22.30
C GLU A 427 14.31 14.75 23.55
N ASP A 428 13.06 15.19 23.41
CA ASP A 428 12.07 15.21 24.50
C ASP A 428 11.81 13.82 25.06
N LEU A 429 11.67 12.79 24.20
CA LEU A 429 11.45 11.41 24.63
C LEU A 429 12.69 10.82 25.34
N LEU A 430 13.91 11.15 24.91
CA LEU A 430 15.14 10.72 25.57
C LEU A 430 15.32 11.39 26.94
N TRP A 431 14.97 12.68 27.03
CA TRP A 431 14.93 13.40 28.29
C TRP A 431 13.91 12.77 29.26
N GLN A 432 12.69 12.50 28.79
CA GLN A 432 11.66 11.80 29.58
C GLN A 432 12.12 10.42 30.04
N ARG A 433 12.83 9.67 29.19
CA ARG A 433 13.36 8.34 29.54
C ARG A 433 14.36 8.42 30.68
N THR A 434 15.25 9.41 30.65
CA THR A 434 16.23 9.65 31.70
C THR A 434 15.54 10.01 33.01
N LEU A 435 14.60 10.96 32.98
CA LEU A 435 13.83 11.39 34.13
C LEU A 435 13.04 10.24 34.77
N ASN A 436 12.32 9.46 33.96
CA ASN A 436 11.54 8.32 34.43
C ASN A 436 12.44 7.21 35.00
N GLY A 437 13.62 6.99 34.40
CA GLY A 437 14.62 6.06 34.91
C GLY A 437 15.17 6.46 36.30
N GLU A 438 15.45 7.74 36.51
CA GLU A 438 15.86 8.27 37.81
C GLU A 438 14.74 8.14 38.85
N GLN A 439 13.51 8.48 38.47
CA GLN A 439 12.34 8.36 39.34
C GLN A 439 12.09 6.90 39.76
N TYR A 440 12.18 5.95 38.82
CA TYR A 440 12.08 4.53 39.12
C TYR A 440 13.15 4.07 40.10
N ARG A 441 14.41 4.46 39.90
CA ARG A 441 15.51 4.11 40.81
C ARG A 441 15.22 4.58 42.25
N LEU A 442 14.76 5.81 42.41
CA LEU A 442 14.42 6.37 43.73
C LEU A 442 13.27 5.62 44.40
N TYR A 443 12.22 5.25 43.66
CA TYR A 443 11.12 4.47 44.24
C TYR A 443 11.48 3.02 44.53
N ALA A 444 12.35 2.40 43.73
CA ALA A 444 12.87 1.07 44.01
C ALA A 444 13.72 1.03 45.29
N GLU A 445 14.58 2.03 45.48
CA GLU A 445 15.33 2.22 46.73
C GLU A 445 14.37 2.41 47.93
N LEU A 446 13.36 3.27 47.79
CA LEU A 446 12.34 3.47 48.83
C LEU A 446 11.57 2.20 49.15
N ALA A 447 11.15 1.43 48.15
CA ALA A 447 10.40 0.18 48.35
C ALA A 447 11.25 -0.87 49.09
N ALA A 448 12.55 -0.96 48.79
CA ALA A 448 13.49 -1.83 49.48
C ALA A 448 13.70 -1.40 50.96
N ASP A 449 13.83 -0.10 51.21
CA ASP A 449 13.95 0.46 52.57
C ASP A 449 12.66 0.20 53.38
N MET A 450 11.49 0.49 52.78
CA MET A 450 10.19 0.27 53.41
C MET A 450 9.94 -1.21 53.70
N LYS A 451 10.42 -2.12 52.84
CA LYS A 451 10.39 -3.56 53.13
C LYS A 451 11.17 -3.89 54.40
N THR A 452 12.38 -3.35 54.52
CA THR A 452 13.25 -3.57 55.68
C THR A 452 12.60 -3.05 56.96
N TRP A 453 11.97 -1.87 56.91
CA TRP A 453 11.25 -1.30 58.04
C TRP A 453 9.97 -2.06 58.38
N PHE A 454 9.26 -2.58 57.38
CA PHE A 454 8.06 -3.41 57.59
C PHE A 454 8.43 -4.73 58.28
N ASP A 455 9.49 -5.40 57.80
CA ASP A 455 10.01 -6.63 58.40
C ASP A 455 10.48 -6.40 59.86
N ALA A 456 10.91 -5.18 60.19
CA ALA A 456 11.26 -4.75 61.55
C ALA A 456 10.06 -4.26 62.39
N GLY A 457 8.86 -4.20 61.83
CA GLY A 457 7.63 -3.73 62.50
C GLY A 457 7.58 -2.22 62.74
N ILE A 458 8.38 -1.43 62.03
CA ILE A 458 8.48 0.03 62.18
C ILE A 458 7.37 0.76 61.41
N VAL A 459 7.02 0.26 60.22
CA VAL A 459 5.99 0.83 59.34
C VAL A 459 4.83 -0.14 59.17
N SER A 460 3.65 0.38 58.81
CA SER A 460 2.47 -0.44 58.58
C SER A 460 2.50 -1.13 57.22
N GLU A 461 1.70 -2.19 57.06
CA GLU A 461 1.59 -2.92 55.79
C GLU A 461 1.12 -1.99 54.66
N SER A 462 0.23 -1.04 54.96
CA SER A 462 -0.28 -0.06 54.00
C SER A 462 0.84 0.89 53.53
N GLU A 463 1.72 1.31 54.42
CA GLU A 463 2.87 2.17 54.07
C GLU A 463 3.85 1.43 53.16
N TYR A 464 4.16 0.16 53.46
CA TYR A 464 4.99 -0.68 52.60
C TYR A 464 4.35 -0.92 51.22
N ARG A 465 3.08 -1.33 51.19
CA ARG A 465 2.37 -1.59 49.92
C ARG A 465 2.21 -0.33 49.06
N LYS A 466 2.10 0.85 49.68
CA LYS A 466 2.13 2.14 48.97
C LYS A 466 3.47 2.35 48.26
N ALA A 467 4.58 2.07 48.92
CA ALA A 467 5.92 2.20 48.33
C ALA A 467 6.11 1.25 47.14
N VAL A 468 5.69 -0.02 47.27
CA VAL A 468 5.71 -1.00 46.17
C VAL A 468 4.83 -0.56 45.00
N SER A 469 3.64 -0.02 45.27
CA SER A 469 2.74 0.51 44.23
C SER A 469 3.36 1.69 43.48
N ASN A 470 4.09 2.57 44.19
CA ASN A 470 4.80 3.69 43.58
C ASN A 470 6.00 3.25 42.72
N GLU A 471 6.76 2.25 43.18
CA GLU A 471 7.82 1.61 42.39
C GLU A 471 7.26 1.03 41.09
N GLN A 472 6.19 0.23 41.18
CA GLN A 472 5.54 -0.34 40.00
C GLN A 472 5.01 0.77 39.06
N ASN A 473 4.37 1.80 39.60
CA ASN A 473 3.92 2.95 38.79
C ASN A 473 5.06 3.60 38.01
N ALA A 474 6.23 3.78 38.63
CA ALA A 474 7.39 4.35 37.99
C ALA A 474 7.99 3.41 36.92
N LEU A 475 8.00 2.10 37.17
CA LEU A 475 8.39 1.10 36.17
C LEU A 475 7.48 1.16 34.93
N ILE A 476 6.17 1.27 35.13
CA ILE A 476 5.20 1.38 34.03
C ILE A 476 5.40 2.68 33.24
N GLN A 477 5.77 3.79 33.90
CA GLN A 477 6.17 5.01 33.18
C GLN A 477 7.39 4.81 32.29
N CYS A 478 8.43 4.12 32.77
CA CYS A 478 9.58 3.75 31.93
C CYS A 478 9.13 2.94 30.70
N ARG A 479 8.24 1.95 30.88
CA ARG A 479 7.72 1.13 29.78
C ARG A 479 6.89 1.94 28.77
N ILE A 480 6.06 2.88 29.23
CA ILE A 480 5.32 3.80 28.36
C ILE A 480 6.28 4.68 27.54
N THR A 481 7.34 5.20 28.15
CA THR A 481 8.34 6.01 27.43
C THR A 481 9.10 5.17 26.40
N ASP A 482 9.49 3.94 26.75
CA ASP A 482 10.13 3.01 25.81
C ASP A 482 9.20 2.71 24.61
N ILE A 483 7.90 2.54 24.84
CA ILE A 483 6.89 2.39 23.76
C ILE A 483 6.79 3.66 22.90
N ASN A 484 6.78 4.86 23.50
CA ASN A 484 6.73 6.10 22.74
C ASN A 484 7.96 6.26 21.83
N LEU A 485 9.15 5.85 22.28
CA LEU A 485 10.36 5.84 21.44
C LEU A 485 10.23 4.89 20.25
N ILE A 486 9.69 3.68 20.45
CA ILE A 486 9.43 2.73 19.35
C ILE A 486 8.43 3.34 18.35
N ARG A 487 7.32 3.90 18.85
CA ARG A 487 6.29 4.56 18.02
C ARG A 487 6.87 5.73 17.22
N HIS A 488 7.73 6.54 17.84
CA HIS A 488 8.41 7.64 17.17
C HIS A 488 9.34 7.14 16.06
N ALA A 489 10.13 6.09 16.30
CA ALA A 489 10.98 5.49 15.27
C ALA A 489 10.16 4.99 14.07
N ILE A 490 9.05 4.29 14.31
CA ILE A 490 8.13 3.82 13.25
C ILE A 490 7.52 5.00 12.48
N ALA A 491 7.09 6.05 13.18
CA ALA A 491 6.52 7.24 12.57
C ALA A 491 7.54 7.97 11.69
N ALA A 492 8.76 8.12 12.18
CA ALA A 492 9.88 8.69 11.45
C ALA A 492 10.21 7.89 10.18
N GLU A 493 10.26 6.56 10.25
CA GLU A 493 10.48 5.72 9.07
C GLU A 493 9.35 5.79 8.03
N ASN A 494 8.11 6.01 8.47
CA ASN A 494 6.95 6.15 7.58
C ASN A 494 6.96 7.43 6.74
N LEU A 495 7.73 8.44 7.13
CA LEU A 495 7.95 9.65 6.33
C LEU A 495 8.75 9.37 5.05
N PHE A 496 9.47 8.23 5.00
CA PHE A 496 10.39 7.90 3.92
C PHE A 496 9.96 6.62 3.16
N ILE A 497 10.28 6.60 1.87
CA ILE A 497 10.18 5.38 1.06
C ILE A 497 11.24 4.36 1.50
N ALA A 498 10.92 3.07 1.38
CA ALA A 498 11.85 2.00 1.75
C ALA A 498 13.11 2.05 0.87
N ALA A 499 14.25 1.64 1.42
CA ALA A 499 15.53 1.71 0.70
C ALA A 499 15.60 0.74 -0.49
N GLU A 500 14.70 -0.24 -0.56
CA GLU A 500 14.61 -1.25 -1.64
C GLU A 500 13.77 -0.77 -2.83
N ASP A 501 13.10 0.40 -2.72
CA ASP A 501 12.18 0.93 -3.72
C ASP A 501 12.81 1.97 -4.69
N LEU A 502 14.15 2.12 -4.65
CA LEU A 502 14.98 2.94 -5.55
C LEU A 502 15.91 2.03 -6.37
#